data_AF-A0A7W1PU00-F1
#
_entry.id   AF-A0A7W1PU00-F1
#
_cell.length_a   1.000
_cell.length_b   1.000
_cell.length_c   1.000
_cell.angle_alpha   90.00
_cell.angle_beta   90.00
_cell.angle_gamma   90.00
#
_symmetry.space_group_name_H-M   'P 1'
#
loop_
_entity.id
_entity.type
_entity.pdbx_description
1 polymer ?
#
loop_
_entity_poly.entity_id
_entity_poly.type
_entity_poly.pdbx_seq_one_letter_code
_entity_poly.pdbx_strand_id
1 'polypeptide(L)'
;MDVVAEKGHLLYMVECKYHNMQGKFCDVKIPLYVHSRFLDILHARESSGQTEILQQGWLVNNTRFTSDAIKYGTCAGLKLISWDYPEKGNLKNLIDDTGLHPITSLTSLTLKEKKILLNHKAVLCRTLINHPELINTAGLNEKRQKKVLQECEELFLYH
;
A
#
# COMPACT_ATOMS: atom_id res chain seq x y z
N MET A 1 5.93 7.77 -10.23
CA MET A 1 4.74 8.27 -9.53
C MET A 1 3.67 7.23 -9.71
N ASP A 2 3.29 6.57 -8.62
CA ASP A 2 2.35 5.45 -8.68
C ASP A 2 0.94 5.90 -8.27
N VAL A 3 0.84 6.80 -7.28
CA VAL A 3 -0.45 7.35 -6.81
C VAL A 3 -0.29 8.85 -6.51
N VAL A 4 -1.33 9.63 -6.78
CA VAL A 4 -1.51 10.99 -6.27
C VAL A 4 -2.67 10.95 -5.29
N ALA A 5 -2.44 11.38 -4.06
CA ALA A 5 -3.48 11.55 -3.06
C ALA A 5 -3.80 13.02 -2.87
N GLU A 6 -5.08 13.36 -2.76
CA GLU A 6 -5.56 14.73 -2.60
C GLU A 6 -6.34 14.84 -1.29
N LYS A 7 -6.08 15.92 -0.53
CA LYS A 7 -6.84 16.26 0.67
C LYS A 7 -7.07 17.77 0.72
N GLY A 8 -8.27 18.20 0.37
CA GLY A 8 -8.53 19.63 0.13
C GLY A 8 -7.62 20.12 -0.99
N HIS A 9 -6.93 21.25 -0.80
CA HIS A 9 -6.01 21.79 -1.79
C HIS A 9 -4.58 21.21 -1.72
N LEU A 10 -4.35 20.15 -0.94
CA LEU A 10 -3.04 19.54 -0.78
C LEU A 10 -2.92 18.27 -1.61
N LEU A 11 -1.84 18.17 -2.38
CA LEU A 11 -1.47 16.98 -3.14
C LEU A 11 -0.27 16.28 -2.51
N TYR A 12 -0.34 14.95 -2.48
CA TYR A 12 0.72 14.08 -2.00
C TYR A 12 1.11 13.13 -3.12
N MET A 13 2.39 13.14 -3.49
CA MET A 13 2.92 12.22 -4.48
C MET A 13 3.36 10.94 -3.77
N VAL A 14 2.79 9.80 -4.12
CA VAL A 14 3.13 8.52 -3.50
C VAL A 14 3.83 7.61 -4.51
N GLU A 15 5.01 7.15 -4.13
CA GLU A 15 5.74 6.08 -4.82
C GLU A 15 5.70 4.82 -3.96
N CYS A 16 5.28 3.71 -4.56
CA CYS A 16 5.19 2.41 -3.93
C CYS A 16 6.34 1.54 -4.42
N LYS A 17 7.17 1.02 -3.50
CA LYS A 17 8.17 0.01 -3.79
C LYS A 17 7.77 -1.32 -3.18
N TYR A 18 7.68 -2.31 -4.06
CA TYR A 18 7.34 -3.67 -3.70
C TYR A 18 8.55 -4.59 -3.87
N HIS A 19 8.76 -5.45 -2.90
CA HIS A 19 9.76 -6.52 -2.93
C HIS A 19 9.10 -7.85 -2.57
N ASN A 20 9.33 -8.87 -3.42
CA ASN A 20 8.75 -10.21 -3.28
C ASN A 20 9.50 -11.09 -2.27
N MET A 21 10.70 -10.66 -1.82
CA MET A 21 11.56 -11.44 -0.94
C MET A 21 11.81 -10.67 0.37
N GLN A 22 11.66 -11.40 1.47
CA GLN A 22 12.02 -10.90 2.80
C GLN A 22 13.54 -10.70 2.88
N GLY A 23 13.98 -9.67 3.62
CA GLY A 23 15.40 -9.33 3.78
C GLY A 23 15.96 -8.35 2.73
N LYS A 24 15.20 -8.02 1.68
CA LYS A 24 15.57 -6.92 0.78
C LYS A 24 15.13 -5.59 1.39
N PHE A 25 16.10 -4.77 1.76
CA PHE A 25 15.85 -3.43 2.28
C PHE A 25 15.89 -2.42 1.15
N CYS A 26 15.02 -1.42 1.26
CA CYS A 26 15.03 -0.27 0.39
C CYS A 26 16.19 0.65 0.83
N ASP A 27 17.24 0.67 0.01
CA ASP A 27 18.46 1.44 0.26
C ASP A 27 18.29 2.93 -0.11
N VAL A 28 19.32 3.73 0.19
CA VAL A 28 19.27 5.20 0.04
C VAL A 28 19.07 5.69 -1.40
N LYS A 29 19.35 4.88 -2.42
CA LYS A 29 19.16 5.30 -3.83
C LYS A 29 17.68 5.54 -4.16
N ILE A 30 16.79 4.79 -3.51
CA ILE A 30 15.35 4.90 -3.76
C ILE A 30 14.78 6.24 -3.25
N PRO A 31 14.95 6.65 -1.98
CA PRO A 31 14.48 7.96 -1.56
C PRO A 31 15.21 9.11 -2.27
N LEU A 32 16.49 8.96 -2.67
CA LEU A 32 17.17 9.92 -3.55
C LEU A 32 16.40 10.12 -4.86
N TYR A 33 16.06 9.02 -5.52
CA TYR A 33 15.28 9.03 -6.76
C TYR A 33 13.89 9.65 -6.57
N VAL A 34 13.16 9.25 -5.53
CA VAL A 34 11.81 9.78 -5.24
C VAL A 34 11.86 11.27 -4.94
N HIS A 35 12.86 11.72 -4.17
CA HIS A 35 13.05 13.13 -3.89
C HIS A 35 13.32 13.94 -5.16
N SER A 36 14.20 13.45 -6.05
CA SER A 36 14.46 14.12 -7.33
C SER A 36 13.18 14.28 -8.16
N ARG A 37 12.37 13.22 -8.27
CA ARG A 37 11.09 13.31 -9.02
C ARG A 37 10.09 14.26 -8.37
N PHE A 38 10.04 14.29 -7.04
CA PHE A 38 9.19 15.22 -6.32
C PHE A 38 9.56 16.66 -6.65
N LEU A 39 10.85 17.00 -6.63
CA LEU A 39 11.34 18.34 -6.95
C LEU A 39 11.05 18.73 -8.40
N ASP A 40 11.24 17.82 -9.36
CA ASP A 40 10.92 18.08 -10.76
C ASP A 40 9.45 18.46 -10.96
N ILE A 41 8.53 17.72 -10.30
CA ILE A 41 7.10 17.99 -10.39
C ILE A 41 6.76 19.28 -9.64
N LEU A 42 7.36 19.53 -8.47
CA LEU A 42 7.16 20.76 -7.71
C LEU A 42 7.48 21.99 -8.57
N HIS A 43 8.68 22.03 -9.16
CA HIS A 43 9.11 23.16 -10.01
C HIS A 43 8.23 23.34 -11.24
N ALA A 44 7.83 22.23 -11.88
CA ALA A 44 6.92 22.29 -13.03
C ALA A 44 5.54 22.87 -12.65
N ARG A 45 5.03 22.51 -11.47
CA ARG A 45 3.73 23.00 -10.97
C ARG A 45 3.80 24.47 -10.58
N GLU A 46 4.84 24.89 -9.87
CA GLU A 46 5.08 26.30 -9.51
C GLU A 46 5.12 27.20 -10.74
N SER A 47 5.66 26.69 -11.86
CA SER A 47 5.73 27.43 -13.13
C SER A 47 4.40 27.45 -13.90
N SER A 48 3.44 26.60 -13.55
CA SER A 48 2.19 26.39 -14.30
C SER A 48 0.98 27.16 -13.75
N GLY A 49 1.11 27.84 -12.60
CA GLY A 49 0.01 28.59 -11.98
C GLY A 49 -1.11 27.71 -11.41
N GLN A 50 -0.84 26.42 -11.14
CA GLN A 50 -1.82 25.50 -10.56
C GLN A 50 -2.19 25.88 -9.12
N THR A 51 -3.45 25.70 -8.77
CA THR A 51 -4.02 26.09 -7.47
C THR A 51 -3.79 25.08 -6.36
N GLU A 52 -3.62 23.79 -6.68
CA GLU A 52 -3.33 22.78 -5.66
C GLU A 52 -1.84 22.76 -5.31
N ILE A 53 -1.57 22.70 -4.01
CA ILE A 53 -0.24 22.75 -3.44
C ILE A 53 0.32 21.33 -3.37
N LEU A 54 1.41 21.08 -4.09
CA LEU A 54 2.15 19.83 -3.94
C LEU A 54 2.88 19.84 -2.59
N GLN A 55 2.31 19.14 -1.62
CA GLN A 55 2.68 19.23 -0.21
C GLN A 55 3.88 18.37 0.15
N GLN A 56 3.89 17.10 -0.28
CA GLN A 56 4.92 16.15 0.17
C GLN A 56 5.06 14.92 -0.75
N GLY A 57 6.29 14.44 -0.90
CA GLY A 57 6.60 13.15 -1.49
C GLY A 57 6.56 12.03 -0.45
N TRP A 58 5.90 10.91 -0.77
CA TRP A 58 5.74 9.73 0.06
C TRP A 58 6.43 8.55 -0.61
N LEU A 59 7.15 7.76 0.18
CA LEU A 59 7.72 6.48 -0.24
C LEU A 59 7.16 5.39 0.66
N VAL A 60 6.35 4.51 0.07
CA VAL A 60 5.72 3.37 0.74
C VAL A 60 6.42 2.09 0.30
N ASN A 61 6.84 1.26 1.26
CA ASN A 61 7.54 0.02 1.01
C ASN A 61 6.92 -1.14 1.79
N ASN A 62 6.78 -2.33 1.19
CA ASN A 62 6.25 -3.50 1.91
C ASN A 62 7.30 -4.25 2.73
N THR A 63 8.58 -3.87 2.66
CA THR A 63 9.66 -4.44 3.49
C THR A 63 10.17 -3.45 4.53
N ARG A 64 11.48 -3.20 4.61
CA ARG A 64 12.12 -2.27 5.55
C ARG A 64 13.03 -1.30 4.80
N PHE A 65 13.31 -0.14 5.40
CA PHE A 65 14.31 0.81 4.91
C PHE A 65 15.66 0.58 5.60
N THR A 66 16.76 0.90 4.92
CA THR A 66 18.06 1.01 5.60
C THR A 66 18.11 2.29 6.47
N SER A 67 19.03 2.34 7.44
CA SER A 67 19.24 3.54 8.26
C SER A 67 19.54 4.78 7.40
N ASP A 68 20.32 4.63 6.34
CA ASP A 68 20.67 5.73 5.43
C ASP A 68 19.46 6.20 4.62
N ALA A 69 18.60 5.27 4.19
CA ALA A 69 17.35 5.62 3.51
C ALA A 69 16.41 6.39 4.44
N ILE A 70 16.29 5.97 5.70
CA ILE A 70 15.50 6.68 6.73
C ILE A 70 16.07 8.07 6.98
N LYS A 71 17.39 8.16 7.22
CA LYS A 71 18.07 9.41 7.53
C LYS A 71 17.94 10.41 6.39
N TYR A 72 18.24 9.98 5.16
CA TYR A 72 18.11 10.84 3.98
C TYR A 72 16.66 11.25 3.74
N GLY A 73 15.72 10.29 3.69
CA GLY A 73 14.33 10.60 3.35
C GLY A 73 13.67 11.53 4.37
N THR A 74 13.96 11.33 5.66
CA THR A 74 13.47 12.24 6.72
C THR A 74 14.07 13.64 6.58
N CYS A 75 15.38 13.74 6.32
CA CYS A 75 16.07 15.03 6.10
C CYS A 75 15.53 15.77 4.87
N ALA A 76 15.23 15.03 3.79
CA ALA A 76 14.66 15.55 2.57
C ALA A 76 13.15 15.87 2.66
N GLY A 77 12.52 15.68 3.83
CA GLY A 77 11.10 15.96 4.03
C GLY A 77 10.15 14.92 3.42
N LEU A 78 10.65 13.76 2.98
CA LEU A 78 9.80 12.66 2.49
C LEU A 78 9.07 11.97 3.63
N LYS A 79 7.82 11.57 3.40
CA LYS A 79 7.11 10.64 4.28
C LYS A 79 7.51 9.22 3.92
N LEU A 80 8.17 8.54 4.84
CA LEU A 80 8.55 7.13 4.67
C LEU A 80 7.57 6.24 5.42
N ILE A 81 7.03 5.23 4.76
CA ILE A 81 6.20 4.19 5.37
C ILE A 81 6.73 2.83 4.91
N SER A 82 7.16 1.99 5.83
CA SER A 82 7.54 0.59 5.56
C SER A 82 6.66 -0.36 6.37
N TRP A 83 6.95 -1.66 6.31
CA TRP A 83 6.29 -2.66 7.15
C TRP A 83 6.36 -2.34 8.65
N ASP A 84 7.47 -1.73 9.08
CA ASP A 84 7.86 -1.53 10.47
C ASP A 84 8.27 -0.08 10.81
N TYR A 85 8.27 0.84 9.85
CA TYR A 85 8.61 2.25 10.04
C TYR A 85 7.50 3.18 9.52
N PRO A 86 7.21 4.30 10.18
CA PRO A 86 7.70 4.69 11.51
C PRO A 86 7.18 3.76 12.61
N GLU A 87 7.71 3.86 13.83
CA GLU A 87 7.32 3.01 14.96
C GLU A 87 5.79 2.99 15.17
N LYS A 88 5.13 4.13 14.98
CA LYS A 88 3.66 4.26 14.96
C LYS A 88 3.18 4.75 13.61
N GLY A 89 2.22 4.05 13.02
CA GLY A 89 1.68 4.37 11.70
C GLY A 89 2.52 3.83 10.54
N ASN A 90 3.32 2.78 10.79
CA ASN A 90 3.85 1.94 9.73
C ASN A 90 2.74 1.20 8.98
N LEU A 91 3.08 0.57 7.86
CA LEU A 91 2.14 -0.15 7.02
C LEU A 91 1.41 -1.27 7.77
N LYS A 92 2.10 -1.96 8.69
CA LYS A 92 1.46 -2.99 9.52
C LYS A 92 0.39 -2.39 10.42
N ASN A 93 0.71 -1.34 11.18
CA ASN A 93 -0.27 -0.62 12.01
C ASN A 93 -1.44 -0.13 11.18
N LEU A 94 -1.18 0.46 10.00
CA LEU A 94 -2.25 0.94 9.14
C LEU A 94 -3.19 -0.19 8.71
N ILE A 95 -2.67 -1.37 8.38
CA ILE A 95 -3.50 -2.54 8.02
C ILE A 95 -4.31 -3.00 9.23
N ASP A 96 -3.65 -3.20 10.37
CA ASP A 96 -4.26 -3.73 11.59
C ASP A 96 -5.34 -2.77 12.14
N ASP A 97 -4.99 -1.48 12.32
CA ASP A 97 -5.87 -0.46 12.90
C ASP A 97 -7.12 -0.16 12.05
N THR A 98 -7.06 -0.40 10.74
CA THR A 98 -8.17 -0.11 9.81
C THR A 98 -8.92 -1.36 9.36
N GLY A 99 -8.36 -2.55 9.62
CA GLY A 99 -8.81 -3.82 9.05
C GLY A 99 -8.64 -3.90 7.53
N LEU A 100 -7.67 -3.19 6.95
CA LEU A 100 -7.41 -3.19 5.50
C LEU A 100 -6.55 -4.40 5.06
N HIS A 101 -6.88 -5.60 5.56
CA HIS A 101 -6.17 -6.82 5.18
C HIS A 101 -6.39 -7.14 3.69
N PRO A 102 -5.31 -7.36 2.91
CA PRO A 102 -5.42 -7.63 1.48
C PRO A 102 -5.74 -9.12 1.22
N ILE A 103 -6.48 -9.42 0.15
CA ILE A 103 -6.77 -10.81 -0.22
C ILE A 103 -5.52 -11.63 -0.58
N THR A 104 -4.39 -10.96 -0.83
CA THR A 104 -3.11 -11.60 -1.12
C THR A 104 -2.53 -12.30 0.10
N SER A 105 -2.93 -11.96 1.33
CA SER A 105 -2.52 -12.67 2.56
C SER A 105 -3.28 -13.97 2.79
N LEU A 106 -4.46 -14.17 2.16
CA LEU A 106 -5.29 -15.36 2.35
C LEU A 106 -4.60 -16.63 1.88
N THR A 107 -4.56 -17.65 2.72
CA THR A 107 -3.94 -18.96 2.43
C THR A 107 -4.94 -19.95 1.82
N SER A 108 -6.24 -19.72 2.00
CA SER A 108 -7.31 -20.53 1.40
C SER A 108 -7.49 -20.30 -0.11
N LEU A 109 -6.89 -19.24 -0.65
CA LEU A 109 -6.88 -18.89 -2.07
C LEU A 109 -5.56 -19.27 -2.74
N THR A 110 -5.67 -19.90 -3.91
CA THR A 110 -4.54 -20.12 -4.82
C THR A 110 -4.12 -18.80 -5.49
N LEU A 111 -2.91 -18.76 -6.05
CA LEU A 111 -2.43 -17.61 -6.81
C LEU A 111 -3.34 -17.25 -8.00
N LYS A 112 -3.92 -18.26 -8.66
CA LYS A 112 -4.85 -18.04 -9.78
C LYS A 112 -6.13 -17.34 -9.32
N GLU A 113 -6.71 -17.81 -8.22
CA GLU A 113 -7.94 -17.23 -7.65
C GLU A 113 -7.71 -15.81 -7.14
N LYS A 114 -6.57 -15.56 -6.46
CA LYS A 114 -6.17 -14.20 -6.06
C LYS A 114 -6.12 -13.27 -7.27
N LYS A 115 -5.49 -13.69 -8.38
CA LYS A 115 -5.44 -12.89 -9.61
C LYS A 115 -6.83 -12.61 -10.18
N ILE A 116 -7.73 -13.59 -10.18
CA ILE A 116 -9.10 -13.39 -10.67
C ILE A 116 -9.83 -12.35 -9.82
N LEU A 117 -9.76 -12.46 -8.49
CA LEU A 117 -10.39 -11.51 -7.58
C LEU A 117 -9.80 -10.09 -7.72
N LEU A 118 -8.47 -9.97 -7.81
CA LEU A 118 -7.80 -8.69 -8.06
C LEU A 118 -8.23 -8.06 -9.39
N ASN A 119 -8.41 -8.85 -10.45
CA ASN A 119 -8.93 -8.36 -11.74
C ASN A 119 -10.38 -7.85 -11.63
N HIS A 120 -11.15 -8.36 -10.67
CA HIS A 120 -12.48 -7.86 -10.32
C HIS A 120 -12.43 -6.74 -9.27
N LYS A 121 -11.25 -6.14 -9.03
CA LYS A 121 -11.02 -5.06 -8.06
C LYS A 121 -11.33 -5.45 -6.60
N ALA A 122 -11.44 -6.74 -6.29
CA ALA A 122 -11.56 -7.23 -4.92
C ALA A 122 -10.16 -7.29 -4.29
N VAL A 123 -9.73 -6.19 -3.67
CA VAL A 123 -8.38 -6.07 -3.08
C VAL A 123 -8.35 -6.45 -1.60
N LEU A 124 -9.43 -6.17 -0.87
CA LEU A 124 -9.50 -6.29 0.59
C LEU A 124 -10.35 -7.47 1.04
N CYS A 125 -9.98 -8.11 2.16
CA CYS A 125 -10.78 -9.16 2.79
C CYS A 125 -12.17 -8.64 3.19
N ARG A 126 -12.28 -7.40 3.68
CA ARG A 126 -13.57 -6.76 3.99
C ARG A 126 -14.48 -6.65 2.77
N THR A 127 -13.91 -6.45 1.57
CA THR A 127 -14.69 -6.45 0.33
C THR A 127 -15.32 -7.82 0.08
N LEU A 128 -14.60 -8.91 0.34
CA LEU A 128 -15.16 -10.27 0.18
C LEU A 128 -16.23 -10.59 1.23
N ILE A 129 -16.11 -10.06 2.44
CA ILE A 129 -17.15 -10.21 3.48
C ILE A 129 -18.42 -9.45 3.11
N ASN A 130 -18.27 -8.19 2.67
CA ASN A 130 -19.41 -7.34 2.33
C ASN A 130 -20.07 -7.74 1.00
N HIS A 131 -19.30 -8.35 0.10
CA HIS A 131 -19.72 -8.80 -1.22
C HIS A 131 -19.28 -10.25 -1.49
N PRO A 132 -19.84 -11.25 -0.76
CA PRO A 132 -19.45 -12.65 -0.90
C PRO A 132 -19.63 -13.20 -2.32
N GLU A 133 -20.55 -12.63 -3.09
CA GLU A 133 -20.79 -12.97 -4.49
C GLU A 133 -19.55 -12.81 -5.37
N LEU A 134 -18.60 -11.94 -5.00
CA LEU A 134 -17.34 -11.76 -5.74
C LEU A 134 -16.50 -13.03 -5.71
N ILE A 135 -16.63 -13.87 -4.70
CA ILE A 135 -15.92 -15.14 -4.57
C ILE A 135 -16.35 -16.12 -5.67
N ASN A 136 -17.60 -16.02 -6.16
CA ASN A 136 -18.09 -16.84 -7.26
C ASN A 136 -17.28 -16.62 -8.54
N THR A 137 -16.76 -15.40 -8.76
CA THR A 137 -15.97 -15.07 -9.95
C THR A 137 -14.67 -15.88 -10.02
N ALA A 138 -14.16 -16.34 -8.88
CA ALA A 138 -12.95 -17.15 -8.80
C ALA A 138 -13.18 -18.65 -9.06
N GLY A 139 -14.43 -19.09 -9.29
CA GLY A 139 -14.76 -20.49 -9.61
C GLY A 139 -14.60 -21.46 -8.43
N LEU A 140 -14.72 -20.95 -7.19
CA LEU A 140 -14.61 -21.72 -5.96
C LEU A 140 -15.91 -22.51 -5.70
N ASN A 141 -15.79 -23.75 -5.23
CA ASN A 141 -16.94 -24.51 -4.73
C ASN A 141 -17.40 -23.98 -3.35
N GLU A 142 -18.65 -24.25 -2.97
CA GLU A 142 -19.25 -23.71 -1.73
C GLU A 142 -18.42 -23.97 -0.47
N LYS A 143 -17.83 -25.16 -0.34
CA LYS A 143 -16.98 -25.52 0.81
C LYS A 143 -15.76 -24.59 0.91
N ARG A 144 -15.11 -24.30 -0.22
CA ARG A 144 -13.97 -23.38 -0.26
C ARG A 144 -14.39 -21.93 -0.11
N GLN A 145 -15.55 -21.53 -0.64
CA GLN A 145 -16.09 -20.19 -0.42
C GLN A 145 -16.27 -19.90 1.07
N LYS A 146 -16.91 -20.83 1.80
CA LYS A 146 -17.07 -20.73 3.27
C LYS A 146 -15.72 -20.63 3.98
N LYS A 147 -14.74 -21.44 3.57
CA LYS A 147 -13.39 -21.39 4.15
C LYS A 147 -12.70 -20.04 3.93
N VAL A 148 -12.84 -19.45 2.74
CA VAL A 148 -12.28 -18.13 2.41
C VAL A 148 -12.93 -17.04 3.26
N LEU A 149 -14.26 -17.05 3.37
CA LEU A 149 -15.00 -16.07 4.17
C LEU A 149 -14.65 -16.19 5.66
N GLN A 150 -14.56 -17.41 6.19
CA GLN A 150 -14.14 -17.64 7.56
C GLN A 150 -12.72 -17.12 7.82
N GLU A 151 -11.75 -17.41 6.93
CA GLU A 151 -10.40 -16.87 7.05
C GLU A 151 -10.40 -15.33 7.00
N CYS A 152 -11.23 -14.73 6.15
CA CYS A 152 -11.40 -13.27 6.12
C CYS A 152 -11.90 -12.74 7.47
N GLU A 153 -12.95 -13.34 8.05
CA GLU A 153 -13.54 -12.92 9.33
C GLU A 153 -12.55 -13.07 10.50
N GLU A 154 -11.79 -14.15 10.54
CA GLU A 154 -10.76 -14.39 11.56
C GLU A 154 -9.71 -13.27 11.60
N LEU A 155 -9.36 -12.66 10.47
CA LEU A 155 -8.43 -11.53 10.43
C LEU A 155 -8.97 -10.26 11.11
N PHE A 156 -10.29 -10.14 11.29
CA PHE A 156 -10.91 -9.00 11.99
C PHE A 156 -11.17 -9.27 13.47
N LEU A 157 -11.25 -10.53 13.91
CA LEU A 157 -11.60 -10.91 15.28
C LEU A 157 -10.45 -10.74 16.29
N TYR A 158 -9.22 -10.51 15.82
CA TYR A 158 -8.06 -10.28 16.69
C TYR A 158 -7.84 -8.80 17.07
N HIS A 159 -8.84 -7.94 16.85
CA HIS A 159 -8.78 -6.51 17.09
C HIS A 159 -10.01 -5.98 17.86
#